data_AF-A0A435AFU8-F1
#
_entry.id   AF-A0A435AFU8-F1
#
_cell.length_a   1.000
_cell.length_b   1.000
_cell.length_c   1.000
_cell.angle_alpha   90.00
_cell.angle_beta   90.00
_cell.angle_gamma   90.00
#
_symmetry.space_group_name_H-M   'P 1'
#
loop_
_entity.id
_entity.type
_entity.pdbx_description
1 polymer ?
#
loop_
_entity_poly.entity_id
_entity_poly.type
_entity_poly.pdbx_seq_one_letter_code
_entity_poly.pdbx_strand_id
1 'polypeptide(L)'
;MNKAILLGTTGVVAALAMLAVGFVAGSPQAAKADTTQVVQAAAPSDRRIDRAEVEGIIRDYLLKNPEVLLEVQEALEAKQKEEQRIAALGVIKNAKDEIFNSAFDGIVGNPNGKVTIVEFYDYNCGFCKRAIEDMQALTKANPDLRFVLKEFPILSPDSQKASVVSMAFHLVMPEKYG
;
A
#
# COMPACT_ATOMS: atom_id res chain seq x y z
N MET A 1 9.57 65.12 -42.31
CA MET A 1 9.49 64.72 -40.88
C MET A 1 10.48 63.57 -40.66
N ASN A 2 11.66 63.90 -40.15
CA ASN A 2 12.93 63.15 -40.21
C ASN A 2 13.13 62.09 -39.10
N LYS A 3 12.29 61.05 -38.98
CA LYS A 3 12.57 59.99 -37.99
C LYS A 3 12.34 58.53 -38.42
N ALA A 4 11.99 58.26 -39.68
CA ALA A 4 11.72 56.89 -40.13
C ALA A 4 12.89 56.16 -40.82
N ILE A 5 14.03 56.83 -41.05
CA ILE A 5 15.13 56.28 -41.89
C ILE A 5 16.28 55.67 -41.05
N LEU A 6 16.28 55.82 -39.72
CA LEU A 6 17.39 55.42 -38.84
C LEU A 6 17.25 54.06 -38.14
N LEU A 7 16.14 53.34 -38.34
CA LEU A 7 15.91 52.01 -37.71
C LEU A 7 15.94 50.83 -38.70
N GLY A 8 16.09 51.08 -40.01
CA GLY A 8 16.15 50.01 -41.03
C GLY A 8 17.56 49.46 -41.28
N THR A 9 18.61 50.17 -40.85
CA THR A 9 20.01 49.83 -41.19
C THR A 9 20.71 48.97 -40.14
N THR A 10 20.18 48.86 -38.92
CA THR A 10 20.75 48.00 -37.86
C THR A 10 20.31 46.53 -37.96
N GLY A 11 19.15 46.25 -38.56
CA GLY A 11 18.66 44.87 -38.74
C GLY A 11 19.41 44.07 -39.81
N VAL A 12 19.91 44.73 -40.86
CA VAL A 12 20.60 44.07 -41.99
C VAL A 12 22.03 43.66 -41.63
N VAL A 13 22.72 44.42 -40.76
CA VAL A 13 24.10 44.11 -40.34
C VAL A 13 24.14 42.88 -39.41
N ALA A 14 23.13 42.70 -38.55
CA ALA A 14 23.03 41.53 -37.67
C ALA A 14 22.77 40.23 -38.45
N ALA A 15 22.00 40.28 -39.54
CA ALA A 15 21.69 39.11 -40.37
C ALA A 15 22.88 38.67 -41.24
N LEU A 16 23.69 39.61 -41.76
CA LEU A 16 24.90 39.30 -42.53
C LEU A 16 26.04 38.72 -41.68
N ALA A 17 26.15 39.13 -40.42
CA ALA A 17 27.14 38.57 -39.48
C ALA A 17 26.85 37.09 -39.12
N MET A 18 25.59 36.68 -39.06
CA MET A 18 25.21 35.29 -38.76
C MET A 18 25.40 34.33 -39.95
N LEU A 19 25.39 34.82 -41.19
CA LEU A 19 25.62 34.00 -42.40
C LEU A 19 27.12 33.76 -42.69
N ALA A 20 28.00 34.70 -42.31
CA ALA A 20 29.45 34.54 -42.52
C ALA A 20 30.10 33.50 -41.58
N VAL A 21 29.59 33.36 -40.34
CA VAL A 21 30.11 32.39 -39.37
C VAL A 21 29.65 30.95 -39.70
N GLY A 22 28.45 30.78 -40.27
CA GLY A 22 27.94 29.48 -40.69
C GLY A 22 28.70 28.86 -41.87
N PHE A 23 29.28 29.68 -42.77
CA PHE A 23 29.98 29.17 -43.95
C PHE A 23 31.43 28.71 -43.67
N VAL A 24 32.07 29.23 -42.62
CA VAL A 24 33.45 28.85 -42.24
C VAL A 24 33.48 27.51 -41.48
N ALA A 25 32.39 27.14 -40.81
CA ALA A 25 32.31 25.87 -40.06
C ALA A 25 32.02 24.62 -40.94
N GLY A 26 31.68 24.81 -42.22
CA GLY A 26 31.29 23.72 -43.14
C GLY A 26 32.36 23.30 -44.15
N SER A 27 33.58 23.85 -44.07
CA SER A 27 34.66 23.49 -45.00
C SER A 27 35.17 22.08 -44.69
N PRO A 28 35.17 21.13 -45.66
CA PRO A 28 35.74 19.81 -45.42
C PRO A 28 37.26 19.95 -45.31
N GLN A 29 37.77 19.90 -44.09
CA GLN A 29 39.20 19.72 -43.87
C GLN A 29 39.53 18.28 -44.31
N ALA A 30 40.25 18.14 -45.42
CA ALA A 30 40.83 16.86 -45.79
C ALA A 30 41.82 16.46 -44.68
N ALA A 31 41.41 15.49 -43.86
CA ALA A 31 42.26 14.92 -42.83
C ALA A 31 43.49 14.32 -43.52
N LYS A 32 44.67 14.91 -43.27
CA LYS A 32 45.94 14.29 -43.60
C LYS A 32 46.03 13.02 -42.77
N ALA A 33 46.10 11.88 -43.45
CA ALA A 33 46.42 10.61 -42.83
C ALA A 33 47.82 10.72 -42.23
N ASP A 34 47.89 10.83 -40.91
CA ASP A 34 49.14 10.69 -40.18
C ASP A 34 48.98 9.60 -39.12
N THR A 35 49.77 8.55 -39.33
CA THR A 35 50.16 7.48 -38.42
C THR A 35 49.06 6.69 -37.71
N THR A 36 48.88 5.46 -38.17
CA THR A 36 48.19 4.32 -37.56
C THR A 36 48.44 4.22 -36.04
N GLN A 37 47.50 4.70 -35.22
CA GLN A 37 47.30 4.14 -33.89
C GLN A 37 46.41 2.92 -34.04
N VAL A 38 46.98 1.74 -33.76
CA VAL A 38 46.22 0.50 -33.60
C VAL A 38 45.36 0.68 -32.34
N VAL A 39 44.15 1.19 -32.52
CA VAL A 39 43.09 1.05 -31.52
C VAL A 39 42.71 -0.43 -31.56
N GLN A 40 43.25 -1.18 -30.61
CA GLN A 40 42.87 -2.57 -30.40
C GLN A 40 41.42 -2.57 -29.93
N ALA A 41 40.50 -2.77 -30.87
CA ALA A 41 39.10 -2.97 -30.58
C ALA A 41 38.99 -4.22 -29.70
N ALA A 42 38.75 -4.02 -28.40
CA ALA A 42 38.29 -5.10 -27.55
C ALA A 42 36.99 -5.62 -28.17
N ALA A 43 37.01 -6.88 -28.62
CA ALA A 43 35.84 -7.57 -29.09
C ALA A 43 34.72 -7.44 -28.04
N PRO A 44 33.44 -7.34 -28.45
CA PRO A 44 32.36 -7.41 -27.49
C PRO A 44 32.45 -8.79 -26.83
N SER A 45 32.87 -8.83 -25.57
CA SER A 45 32.84 -10.06 -24.79
C SER A 45 31.37 -10.43 -24.67
N ASP A 46 30.94 -11.42 -25.44
CA ASP A 46 29.73 -12.21 -25.19
C ASP A 46 29.93 -12.90 -23.84
N ARG A 47 29.83 -12.14 -22.74
CA ARG A 47 29.89 -12.68 -21.38
C ARG A 47 28.60 -13.43 -21.17
N ARG A 48 28.58 -14.68 -21.65
CA ARG A 48 27.62 -15.66 -21.18
C ARG A 48 27.89 -15.81 -19.69
N ILE A 49 27.02 -15.21 -18.89
CA ILE A 49 27.06 -15.31 -17.44
C ILE A 49 27.02 -16.80 -17.10
N ASP A 50 28.10 -17.33 -16.53
CA ASP A 50 28.14 -18.71 -16.09
C ASP A 50 27.25 -18.86 -14.85
N ARG A 51 26.33 -19.82 -14.89
CA ARG A 51 25.38 -20.06 -13.80
C ARG A 51 26.11 -20.44 -12.50
N ALA A 52 27.17 -21.24 -12.60
CA ALA A 52 27.93 -21.67 -11.43
C ALA A 52 28.64 -20.48 -10.75
N GLU A 53 29.17 -19.54 -11.54
CA GLU A 53 29.75 -18.29 -11.05
C GLU A 53 28.71 -17.45 -10.29
N VAL A 54 27.50 -17.31 -10.84
CA VAL A 54 26.40 -16.55 -10.19
C VAL A 54 25.94 -17.20 -8.89
N GLU A 55 25.72 -18.52 -8.87
CA GLU A 55 25.32 -19.24 -7.65
C GLU A 55 26.37 -19.09 -6.55
N GLY A 56 27.67 -19.13 -6.91
CA GLY A 56 28.77 -18.85 -6.00
C GLY A 56 28.73 -17.43 -5.44
N ILE A 57 28.54 -16.42 -6.29
CA ILE A 57 28.43 -15.01 -5.88
C ILE A 57 27.25 -14.80 -4.92
N ILE A 58 26.08 -15.37 -5.23
CA ILE A 58 24.87 -15.24 -4.39
C ILE A 58 25.13 -15.87 -3.02
N ARG A 59 25.70 -17.08 -2.99
CA ARG A 59 26.03 -17.76 -1.73
C ARG A 59 26.99 -16.93 -0.88
N ASP A 60 28.07 -16.45 -1.48
CA ASP A 60 29.06 -15.60 -0.80
C ASP A 60 28.43 -14.32 -0.25
N TYR A 61 27.55 -13.69 -1.03
CA TYR A 61 26.85 -12.48 -0.61
C TYR A 61 25.91 -12.75 0.57
N LEU A 62 25.09 -13.80 0.52
CA LEU A 62 24.18 -14.15 1.62
C LEU A 62 24.94 -14.53 2.90
N LEU A 63 26.09 -15.21 2.79
CA LEU A 63 26.93 -15.53 3.96
C LEU A 63 27.64 -14.31 4.54
N LYS A 64 28.01 -13.33 3.69
CA LYS A 64 28.61 -12.06 4.11
C LYS A 64 27.57 -11.06 4.65
N ASN A 65 26.29 -11.24 4.30
CA ASN A 65 25.19 -10.35 4.66
C ASN A 65 23.95 -11.16 5.13
N PRO A 66 24.04 -11.91 6.23
CA PRO A 66 22.94 -12.73 6.73
C PRO A 66 21.68 -11.92 7.11
N GLU A 67 21.83 -10.63 7.40
CA GLU A 67 20.76 -9.69 7.75
C GLU A 67 19.74 -9.54 6.60
N VAL A 68 20.18 -9.71 5.35
CA VAL A 68 19.30 -9.69 4.17
C VAL A 68 18.17 -10.71 4.28
N LEU A 69 18.40 -11.85 4.95
CA LEU A 69 17.35 -12.84 5.16
C LEU A 69 16.26 -12.33 6.11
N LEU A 70 16.61 -11.51 7.11
CA LEU A 70 15.63 -10.88 7.99
C LEU A 70 14.81 -9.84 7.23
N GLU A 71 15.48 -9.00 6.43
CA GLU A 71 14.81 -8.00 5.59
C GLU A 71 13.84 -8.64 4.58
N VAL A 72 14.22 -9.77 3.98
CA VAL A 72 13.35 -10.53 3.07
C VAL A 72 12.15 -11.13 3.81
N GLN A 73 12.35 -11.65 5.02
CA GLN A 73 11.25 -12.16 5.85
C GLN A 73 10.28 -11.05 6.21
N GLU A 74 10.76 -9.92 6.72
CA GLU A 74 9.94 -8.76 7.06
C GLU A 74 9.18 -8.21 5.85
N ALA A 75 9.86 -8.11 4.69
CA ALA A 75 9.22 -7.67 3.45
C ALA A 75 8.12 -8.63 3.00
N LEU A 76 8.34 -9.95 3.14
CA LEU A 76 7.34 -10.96 2.82
C LEU A 76 6.16 -10.92 3.79
N GLU A 77 6.41 -10.84 5.10
CA GLU A 77 5.37 -10.71 6.12
C GLU A 77 4.52 -9.45 5.91
N ALA A 78 5.16 -8.31 5.63
CA ALA A 78 4.47 -7.07 5.33
C ALA A 78 3.57 -7.20 4.09
N LYS A 79 4.08 -7.83 3.02
CA LYS A 79 3.31 -8.10 1.80
C LYS A 79 2.10 -9.01 2.09
N GLN A 80 2.33 -10.12 2.78
CA GLN A 80 1.26 -11.06 3.14
C GLN A 80 0.21 -10.41 4.04
N LYS A 81 0.62 -9.58 5.00
CA LYS A 81 -0.28 -8.83 5.87
C LYS A 81 -1.17 -7.86 5.09
N GLU A 82 -0.62 -7.18 4.08
CA GLU A 82 -1.42 -6.30 3.22
C GLU A 82 -2.40 -7.09 2.34
N GLU A 83 -1.96 -8.20 1.75
CA GLU A 83 -2.83 -9.10 0.98
C GLU A 83 -3.98 -9.65 1.85
N GLN A 84 -3.67 -10.08 3.09
CA GLN A 84 -4.68 -10.52 4.07
C GLN A 84 -5.62 -9.38 4.47
N ARG A 85 -5.11 -8.16 4.67
CA ARG A 85 -5.93 -6.98 4.96
C ARG A 85 -6.90 -6.69 3.83
N ILE A 86 -6.43 -6.69 2.58
CA ILE A 86 -7.28 -6.45 1.40
C ILE A 86 -8.34 -7.56 1.28
N ALA A 87 -7.96 -8.82 1.49
CA ALA A 87 -8.90 -9.94 1.49
C ALA A 87 -9.97 -9.78 2.59
N ALA A 88 -9.58 -9.40 3.80
CA ALA A 88 -10.49 -9.15 4.91
C ALA A 88 -11.45 -7.98 4.61
N LEU A 89 -10.98 -6.90 3.99
CA LEU A 89 -11.84 -5.80 3.52
C LEU A 89 -12.84 -6.28 2.46
N GLY A 90 -12.43 -7.18 1.57
CA GLY A 90 -13.31 -7.84 0.62
C GLY A 90 -14.43 -8.63 1.30
N VAL A 91 -14.09 -9.41 2.33
CA VAL A 91 -15.07 -10.16 3.13
C VAL A 91 -16.04 -9.20 3.83
N ILE A 92 -15.54 -8.17 4.52
CA ILE A 92 -16.39 -7.20 5.22
C ILE A 92 -17.32 -6.49 4.24
N LYS A 93 -16.83 -6.12 3.07
CA LYS A 93 -17.64 -5.48 2.02
C LYS A 93 -18.77 -6.39 1.55
N ASN A 94 -18.47 -7.67 1.32
CA ASN A 94 -19.44 -8.62 0.77
C ASN A 94 -20.46 -9.07 1.82
N ALA A 95 -20.05 -9.21 3.08
CA ALA A 95 -20.90 -9.61 4.20
C ALA A 95 -21.40 -8.41 5.04
N LYS A 96 -21.40 -7.20 4.47
CA LYS A 96 -21.68 -5.96 5.21
C LYS A 96 -23.00 -6.04 6.00
N ASP A 97 -24.09 -6.44 5.35
CA ASP A 97 -25.39 -6.47 6.01
C ASP A 97 -25.44 -7.53 7.12
N GLU A 98 -24.82 -8.68 6.90
CA GLU A 98 -24.67 -9.73 7.92
C GLU A 98 -23.80 -9.30 9.09
N ILE A 99 -22.78 -8.45 8.87
CA ILE A 99 -21.86 -7.99 9.91
C ILE A 99 -22.46 -6.84 10.73
N PHE A 100 -23.19 -5.92 10.10
CA PHE A 100 -23.59 -4.67 10.75
C PHE A 100 -25.10 -4.54 11.04
N ASN A 101 -25.96 -5.31 10.38
CA ASN A 101 -27.42 -5.07 10.33
C ASN A 101 -28.27 -6.33 10.49
N SER A 102 -27.77 -7.39 11.15
CA SER A 102 -28.57 -8.61 11.33
C SER A 102 -29.66 -8.38 12.39
N ALA A 103 -30.84 -8.97 12.18
CA ALA A 103 -31.97 -8.85 13.10
C ALA A 103 -31.72 -9.51 14.47
N PHE A 104 -30.72 -10.40 14.55
CA PHE A 104 -30.36 -11.14 15.75
C PHE A 104 -29.25 -10.46 16.57
N ASP A 105 -28.80 -9.28 16.14
CA ASP A 105 -27.68 -8.60 16.78
C ASP A 105 -28.13 -7.81 18.00
N GLY A 106 -27.32 -7.85 19.05
CA GLY A 106 -27.44 -6.92 20.17
C GLY A 106 -26.84 -5.57 19.80
N ILE A 107 -27.51 -4.48 20.20
CA ILE A 107 -26.97 -3.13 20.03
C ILE A 107 -26.75 -2.51 21.40
N VAL A 108 -25.52 -2.04 21.64
CA VAL A 108 -25.14 -1.30 22.85
C VAL A 108 -24.63 0.09 22.47
N GLY A 109 -24.95 1.11 23.27
CA GLY A 109 -24.62 2.51 22.99
C GLY A 109 -25.69 3.17 22.12
N ASN A 110 -25.28 3.96 21.12
CA ASN A 110 -26.21 4.68 20.24
C ASN A 110 -26.58 3.82 19.01
N PRO A 111 -27.84 3.39 18.84
CA PRO A 111 -28.26 2.59 17.67
C PRO A 111 -28.07 3.31 16.32
N ASN A 112 -28.03 4.64 16.35
CA ASN A 112 -27.80 5.50 15.19
C ASN A 112 -26.39 6.10 15.17
N GLY A 113 -25.46 5.52 15.94
CA GLY A 113 -24.07 5.97 16.02
C GLY A 113 -23.37 5.91 14.67
N LYS A 114 -22.53 6.91 14.39
CA LYS A 114 -21.76 7.02 13.13
C LYS A 114 -20.55 6.10 13.10
N VAL A 115 -20.02 5.76 14.28
CA VAL A 115 -18.89 4.83 14.43
C VAL A 115 -19.45 3.52 14.94
N THR A 116 -19.23 2.42 14.21
CA THR A 116 -19.68 1.09 14.62
C THR A 116 -18.47 0.21 14.95
N ILE A 117 -18.50 -0.40 16.13
CA ILE A 117 -17.61 -1.51 16.50
C ILE A 117 -18.44 -2.79 16.50
N VAL A 118 -17.97 -3.83 15.84
CA VAL A 118 -18.61 -5.15 15.86
C VAL A 118 -17.78 -6.05 16.77
N GLU A 119 -18.39 -6.57 17.82
CA GLU A 119 -17.75 -7.44 18.79
C GLU A 119 -18.27 -8.87 18.63
N PHE A 120 -17.40 -9.78 18.21
CA PHE A 120 -17.65 -11.22 18.25
C PHE A 120 -17.26 -11.75 19.63
N TYR A 121 -18.23 -12.27 20.38
CA TYR A 121 -18.01 -12.69 21.77
C TYR A 121 -18.61 -14.06 22.08
N ASP A 122 -18.08 -14.68 23.13
CA ASP A 122 -18.55 -15.96 23.65
C ASP A 122 -18.81 -15.82 25.17
N TYR A 123 -19.93 -16.36 25.66
CA TYR A 123 -20.32 -16.31 27.07
C TYR A 123 -19.31 -16.96 28.05
N ASN A 124 -18.45 -17.85 27.58
CA ASN A 124 -17.38 -18.47 28.37
C ASN A 124 -16.01 -17.82 28.16
N CYS A 125 -15.90 -16.82 27.29
CA CYS A 125 -14.65 -16.10 27.04
C CYS A 125 -14.34 -15.15 28.21
N GLY A 126 -13.32 -15.48 29.01
CA GLY A 126 -12.89 -14.64 30.13
C GLY A 126 -12.38 -13.25 29.73
N PHE A 127 -11.79 -13.11 28.55
CA PHE A 127 -11.36 -11.82 28.01
C PHE A 127 -12.56 -10.96 27.60
N CYS A 128 -13.54 -11.56 26.93
CA CYS A 128 -14.75 -10.90 26.48
C CYS A 128 -15.55 -10.36 27.68
N LYS A 129 -15.63 -11.11 28.78
CA LYS A 129 -16.24 -10.63 30.03
C LYS A 129 -15.56 -9.37 30.59
N ARG A 130 -14.23 -9.27 30.49
CA ARG A 130 -13.50 -8.08 30.93
C ARG A 130 -13.69 -6.89 29.99
N ALA A 131 -13.80 -7.16 28.68
CA ALA A 131 -14.02 -6.13 27.67
C ALA A 131 -15.37 -5.38 27.82
N ILE A 132 -16.34 -5.95 28.55
CA ILE A 132 -17.62 -5.29 28.83
C ILE A 132 -17.42 -3.93 29.53
N GLU A 133 -16.49 -3.84 30.49
CA GLU A 133 -16.22 -2.58 31.19
C GLU A 133 -15.62 -1.53 30.25
N ASP A 134 -14.73 -1.94 29.35
CA ASP A 134 -14.15 -1.06 28.32
C ASP A 134 -15.22 -0.60 27.33
N MET A 135 -16.10 -1.50 26.88
CA MET A 135 -17.23 -1.15 26.01
C MET A 135 -18.15 -0.10 26.66
N GLN A 136 -18.48 -0.28 27.93
CA GLN A 136 -19.31 0.68 28.68
C GLN A 136 -18.59 2.03 28.83
N ALA A 137 -17.29 2.03 29.11
CA ALA A 137 -16.51 3.26 29.20
C ALA A 137 -16.45 3.99 27.84
N LEU A 138 -16.24 3.26 26.75
CA LEU A 138 -16.17 3.82 25.39
C LEU A 138 -17.52 4.40 24.94
N THR A 139 -18.63 3.69 25.16
CA THR A 139 -19.97 4.18 24.80
C THR A 139 -20.37 5.40 25.64
N LYS A 140 -19.95 5.47 26.90
CA LYS A 140 -20.14 6.66 27.75
C LYS A 140 -19.30 7.85 27.29
N ALA A 141 -18.07 7.61 26.86
CA ALA A 141 -17.15 8.65 26.41
C ALA A 141 -17.50 9.19 25.02
N ASN A 142 -18.10 8.36 24.15
CA ASN A 142 -18.45 8.73 22.78
C ASN A 142 -19.93 8.43 22.46
N PRO A 143 -20.81 9.46 22.49
CA PRO A 143 -22.23 9.31 22.17
C PRO A 143 -22.54 8.90 20.72
N ASP A 144 -21.59 9.06 19.80
CA ASP A 144 -21.73 8.67 18.39
C ASP A 144 -21.27 7.21 18.15
N LEU A 145 -20.94 6.46 19.21
CA LEU A 145 -20.48 5.07 19.14
C LEU A 145 -21.63 4.08 19.25
N ARG A 146 -21.62 3.10 18.33
CA ARG A 146 -22.53 1.96 18.25
C ARG A 146 -21.74 0.67 18.40
N PHE A 147 -22.11 -0.20 19.32
CA PHE A 147 -21.61 -1.57 19.37
C PHE A 147 -22.65 -2.52 18.79
N VAL A 148 -22.21 -3.39 17.89
CA VAL A 148 -22.99 -4.52 17.35
C VAL A 148 -22.40 -5.79 17.92
N LEU A 149 -23.18 -6.47 18.76
CA LEU A 149 -22.75 -7.67 19.46
C LEU A 149 -23.13 -8.91 18.66
N LYS A 150 -22.12 -9.73 18.36
CA LYS A 150 -22.22 -10.98 17.59
C LYS A 150 -21.87 -12.16 18.48
N GLU A 151 -22.87 -12.95 18.82
CA GLU A 151 -22.62 -14.19 19.55
C GLU A 151 -21.87 -15.20 18.67
N PHE A 152 -20.71 -15.64 19.16
CA PHE A 152 -19.86 -16.62 18.50
C PHE A 152 -19.49 -17.75 19.48
N PRO A 153 -20.44 -18.64 19.82
CA PRO A 153 -20.29 -19.64 20.87
C PRO A 153 -19.41 -20.83 20.45
N ILE A 154 -18.09 -20.66 20.51
CA ILE A 154 -17.10 -21.64 20.04
C ILE A 154 -16.31 -22.33 21.17
N LEU A 155 -16.35 -21.82 22.39
CA LEU A 155 -15.44 -22.26 23.45
C LEU A 155 -15.94 -23.48 24.22
N SER A 156 -17.26 -23.68 24.32
CA SER A 156 -17.82 -24.88 24.97
C SER A 156 -19.28 -25.14 24.55
N PRO A 157 -19.83 -26.33 24.86
CA PRO A 157 -21.26 -26.60 24.70
C PRO A 157 -22.16 -25.65 25.51
N ASP A 158 -21.69 -25.16 26.65
CA ASP A 158 -22.45 -24.21 27.47
C ASP A 158 -22.46 -22.82 26.85
N SER A 159 -21.45 -22.46 26.05
CA SER A 159 -21.48 -21.25 25.23
C SER A 159 -22.65 -21.27 24.25
N GLN A 160 -22.89 -22.41 23.60
CA GLN A 160 -24.00 -22.58 22.67
C GLN A 160 -25.34 -22.54 23.39
N LYS A 161 -25.47 -23.22 24.54
CA LYS A 161 -26.70 -23.16 25.35
C LYS A 161 -27.01 -21.74 25.80
N ALA A 162 -26.00 -21.00 26.27
CA ALA A 162 -26.16 -19.60 26.67
C ALA A 162 -26.60 -18.73 25.48
N SER A 163 -25.99 -18.94 24.31
CA SER A 163 -26.38 -18.25 23.07
C SER A 163 -27.83 -18.55 22.67
N VAL A 164 -28.28 -19.81 22.75
CA VAL A 164 -29.69 -20.17 22.48
C VAL A 164 -30.65 -19.46 23.44
N VAL A 165 -30.34 -19.42 24.74
CA VAL A 165 -31.17 -18.72 25.73
C VAL A 165 -31.20 -17.22 25.44
N SER A 166 -30.05 -16.64 25.13
CA SER A 166 -29.92 -15.23 24.78
C SER A 166 -30.74 -14.88 23.55
N MET A 167 -30.61 -15.63 22.46
CA MET A 167 -31.39 -15.45 21.23
C MET A 167 -32.90 -15.60 21.47
N ALA A 168 -33.31 -16.57 22.29
CA ALA A 168 -34.71 -16.70 22.68
C ALA A 168 -35.20 -15.45 23.45
N PHE A 169 -34.38 -14.91 24.35
CA PHE A 169 -34.69 -13.68 25.08
C PHE A 169 -34.80 -12.47 24.15
N HIS A 170 -33.89 -12.31 23.18
CA HIS A 170 -33.94 -11.27 22.16
C HIS A 170 -35.24 -11.28 21.37
N LEU A 171 -35.68 -12.47 20.96
CA LEU A 171 -36.92 -12.64 20.20
C LEU A 171 -38.17 -12.22 20.99
N VAL A 172 -38.19 -12.45 22.30
CA VAL A 172 -39.38 -12.15 23.13
C VAL A 172 -39.35 -10.75 23.75
N MET A 173 -38.17 -10.19 24.00
CA MET A 173 -37.97 -8.89 24.65
C MET A 173 -36.77 -8.14 24.04
N PRO A 174 -36.84 -7.74 22.75
CA PRO A 174 -35.71 -7.11 22.06
C PRO A 174 -35.26 -5.80 22.72
N GLU A 175 -36.21 -5.03 23.27
CA GLU A 175 -35.96 -3.76 23.98
C GLU A 175 -35.14 -3.90 25.28
N LYS A 176 -34.91 -5.13 25.76
CA LYS A 176 -34.19 -5.42 27.01
C LYS A 176 -32.89 -6.20 26.81
N TYR A 177 -32.50 -6.47 25.56
CA TYR A 177 -31.38 -7.35 25.25
C TYR A 177 -30.00 -6.70 25.45
N GLY A 178 -29.90 -5.38 25.29
CA GLY A 178 -28.68 -4.58 25.41
C GLY A 178 -28.67 -3.65 26.61
#